data_AF-F0G4G3-F1
#
_entry.id   AF-F0G4G3-F1
#
_cell.length_a   1.000
_cell.length_b   1.000
_cell.length_c   1.000
_cell.angle_alpha   90.00
_cell.angle_beta   90.00
_cell.angle_gamma   90.00
#
_symmetry.space_group_name_H-M   'P 1'
#
loop_
_entity.id
_entity.type
_entity.pdbx_description
1 polymer ?
#
loop_
_entity_poly.entity_id
_entity_poly.type
_entity_poly.pdbx_seq_one_letter_code
_entity_poly.pdbx_strand_id
1 'polypeptide(L)'
;GEPFSNLDVDTRERLAFELREILKRTGHTAILVTHNQAEAFAIADRIGVMHEGRLAQWDTPHALHHRPASAFVADFVRRDALADERARALMRGR
;
A
#
# COMPACT_ATOMS: atom_id res chain seq x y z
N GLY A 1 -7.25 11.63 7.43
CA GLY A 1 -7.38 12.24 6.11
C GLY A 1 -6.21 11.79 5.29
N GLU A 2 -6.44 11.32 4.07
CA GLU A 2 -5.36 10.84 3.21
C GLU A 2 -4.53 12.02 2.69
N PRO A 3 -3.20 11.97 2.84
CA PRO A 3 -2.36 13.13 2.56
C PRO A 3 -2.22 13.46 1.06
N PHE A 4 -2.61 12.57 0.15
CA PHE A 4 -2.36 12.73 -1.29
C PHE A 4 -3.58 12.55 -2.19
N SER A 5 -4.79 12.51 -1.62
CA SER A 5 -6.02 12.16 -2.35
C SER A 5 -6.37 13.10 -3.51
N ASN A 6 -5.82 14.32 -3.55
CA ASN A 6 -6.05 15.32 -4.61
C ASN A 6 -5.03 15.29 -5.76
N LEU A 7 -4.10 14.33 -5.77
CA LEU A 7 -3.04 14.23 -6.79
C LEU A 7 -3.28 13.06 -7.75
N ASP A 8 -2.82 13.21 -8.99
CA ASP A 8 -2.76 12.12 -9.97
C ASP A 8 -1.85 10.99 -9.47
N VAL A 9 -2.06 9.79 -10.03
CA VAL A 9 -1.42 8.55 -9.55
C VAL A 9 0.10 8.63 -9.62
N ASP A 10 0.67 9.11 -10.74
CA ASP A 10 2.12 9.17 -10.94
C ASP A 10 2.78 10.18 -10.00
N THR A 11 2.19 11.37 -9.87
CA THR A 11 2.70 12.41 -8.96
C THR A 11 2.63 11.95 -7.51
N ARG A 12 1.56 11.24 -7.14
CA ARG A 12 1.37 10.69 -5.81
C ARG A 12 2.40 9.62 -5.47
N GLU A 13 2.62 8.65 -6.36
CA GLU A 13 3.62 7.61 -6.15
C GLU A 13 5.01 8.22 -5.94
N ARG A 14 5.38 9.17 -6.80
CA ARG A 14 6.65 9.88 -6.67
C ARG A 14 6.79 10.58 -5.32
N LEU A 15 5.77 11.31 -4.87
CA LEU A 15 5.79 11.99 -3.57
C LEU A 15 5.87 11.01 -2.40
N ALA A 16 5.19 9.87 -2.50
CA ALA A 16 5.24 8.83 -1.47
C ALA A 16 6.67 8.27 -1.34
N PHE A 17 7.36 8.04 -2.47
CA PHE A 17 8.78 7.65 -2.48
C PHE A 17 9.70 8.73 -1.90
N GLU A 18 9.53 9.99 -2.32
CA GLU A 18 10.33 11.10 -1.81
C GLU A 18 10.14 11.28 -0.28
N LEU A 19 8.90 11.16 0.20
CA LEU A 19 8.58 11.22 1.63
C LEU A 19 9.26 10.10 2.41
N ARG A 20 9.21 8.87 1.90
CA ARG A 20 9.90 7.73 2.52
C ARG A 20 11.40 7.98 2.67
N GLU A 21 12.05 8.46 1.61
CA GLU A 21 13.49 8.73 1.64
C GLU A 21 13.83 9.83 2.66
N ILE A 22 13.02 10.87 2.76
CA ILE A 22 13.18 11.91 3.78
C ILE A 22 13.05 11.32 5.19
N LEU A 23 12.00 10.53 5.45
CA LEU A 23 11.78 9.90 6.75
C LEU A 23 12.93 8.98 7.15
N LYS A 24 13.43 8.17 6.22
CA LYS A 24 14.57 7.27 6.45
C LYS A 24 15.87 8.04 6.70
N ARG A 25 16.16 9.05 5.89
CA ARG A 25 17.36 9.88 6.04
C ARG A 25 17.37 10.68 7.34
N THR A 26 16.20 11.05 7.84
CA THR A 26 16.07 11.85 9.07
C THR A 26 15.88 11.00 10.32
N GLY A 27 15.74 9.67 10.20
CA GLY A 27 15.57 8.75 11.34
C GLY A 27 14.25 8.91 12.09
N HIS A 28 13.23 9.51 11.47
CA HIS A 28 11.94 9.73 12.11
C HIS A 28 11.03 8.51 11.99
N THR A 29 10.28 8.22 13.05
CA THR A 29 9.18 7.25 12.99
C THR A 29 7.94 7.95 12.43
N ALA A 30 7.30 7.37 11.43
CA ALA A 30 6.07 7.87 10.84
C ALA A 30 5.01 6.78 10.77
N ILE A 31 3.75 7.18 10.93
CA ILE A 31 2.58 6.34 10.69
C ILE A 31 1.80 6.99 9.56
N LEU A 32 1.61 6.25 8.47
CA LEU A 32 0.73 6.63 7.37
C LEU A 32 -0.55 5.79 7.43
N VAL A 33 -1.70 6.45 7.33
CA VAL A 33 -3.00 5.81 7.17
C VAL A 33 -3.52 6.14 5.77
N THR A 34 -3.75 5.11 4.96
CA THR A 34 -4.23 5.24 3.59
C THR A 34 -5.24 4.11 3.29
N HIS A 35 -6.18 4.38 2.38
CA HIS A 35 -7.02 3.34 1.78
C HIS A 35 -6.40 2.75 0.51
N ASN A 36 -5.33 3.35 0.00
CA ASN A 36 -4.62 2.88 -1.18
C ASN A 36 -3.56 1.85 -0.78
N GLN A 37 -3.74 0.62 -1.26
CA GLN A 37 -2.85 -0.48 -0.92
C GLN A 37 -1.49 -0.31 -1.59
N ALA A 38 -1.44 0.04 -2.88
CA ALA A 38 -0.20 0.22 -3.64
C ALA A 38 0.77 1.18 -2.95
N GLU A 39 0.25 2.30 -2.44
CA GLU A 39 1.02 3.26 -1.64
C GLU A 39 1.62 2.61 -0.39
N ALA A 40 0.80 1.90 0.39
CA ALA A 40 1.23 1.24 1.61
C ALA A 40 2.32 0.19 1.32
N PHE A 41 2.14 -0.62 0.29
CA PHE A 41 3.09 -1.64 -0.15
C PHE A 41 4.38 -1.06 -0.73
N ALA A 42 4.31 0.10 -1.39
CA ALA A 42 5.48 0.76 -1.97
C ALA A 42 6.40 1.38 -0.90
N ILE A 43 5.83 1.98 0.16
CA ILE A 43 6.62 2.84 1.06
C ILE A 43 6.86 2.28 2.45
N ALA A 44 5.97 1.44 2.97
CA ALA A 44 5.98 1.07 4.38
C ALA A 44 6.96 -0.07 4.68
N ASP A 45 7.67 0.04 5.80
CA ASP A 45 8.49 -1.07 6.32
C ASP A 45 7.60 -2.17 6.94
N ARG A 46 6.44 -1.78 7.49
CA ARG A 46 5.39 -2.66 8.03
C ARG A 46 4.02 -2.07 7.74
N ILE A 47 3.03 -2.94 7.52
CA ILE A 47 1.66 -2.56 7.19
C ILE A 47 0.71 -3.20 8.21
N GLY A 48 -0.18 -2.38 8.76
CA GLY A 48 -1.32 -2.82 9.53
C GLY A 48 -2.57 -2.87 8.67
N VAL A 49 -3.16 -4.06 8.51
CA VAL A 49 -4.47 -4.22 7.88
C VAL A 49 -5.55 -4.11 8.94
N MET A 50 -6.48 -3.16 8.77
CA MET A 50 -7.60 -2.93 9.67
C MET A 50 -8.88 -3.54 9.11
N HIS A 51 -9.67 -4.20 9.96
CA HIS A 51 -10.99 -4.74 9.64
C HIS A 51 -11.95 -4.51 10.83
N GLU A 52 -13.09 -3.89 10.59
CA GLU A 52 -14.12 -3.62 11.61
C GLU A 52 -13.57 -2.95 12.89
N GLY A 53 -12.65 -2.00 12.72
CA GLY A 53 -12.02 -1.29 13.83
C GLY A 53 -10.97 -2.10 14.60
N ARG A 54 -10.60 -3.29 14.13
CA ARG A 54 -9.56 -4.15 14.71
C ARG A 54 -8.38 -4.32 13.76
N LEU A 55 -7.18 -4.42 14.32
CA LEU A 55 -5.98 -4.78 13.57
C LEU A 55 -6.05 -6.28 13.21
N ALA A 56 -6.32 -6.57 11.94
CA ALA A 56 -6.44 -7.92 11.43
C ALA A 56 -5.06 -8.60 11.26
N GLN A 57 -4.05 -7.84 10.82
CA GLN A 57 -2.66 -8.29 10.73
C GLN A 57 -1.71 -7.09 10.73
N TRP A 58 -0.53 -7.24 11.33
CA TRP A 58 0.55 -6.25 11.30
C TRP A 58 1.86 -6.96 10.99
N ASP A 59 2.38 -6.77 9.79
CA ASP A 59 3.59 -7.46 9.34
C ASP A 59 4.29 -6.71 8.21
N THR A 60 5.40 -7.26 7.72
CA THR A 60 6.08 -6.79 6.51
C THR A 60 5.18 -6.97 5.28
N PRO A 61 5.37 -6.14 4.23
CA PRO A 61 4.67 -6.32 2.95
C PRO A 61 4.79 -7.74 2.38
N HIS A 62 5.99 -8.33 2.46
CA HIS A 62 6.25 -9.71 2.02
C HIS A 62 5.41 -10.73 2.80
N ALA A 63 5.36 -10.64 4.13
CA ALA A 63 4.58 -11.57 4.94
C ALA A 63 3.07 -11.43 4.70
N LEU A 64 2.56 -10.21 4.45
CA LEU A 64 1.16 -10.01 4.10
C LEU A 64 0.77 -10.70 2.79
N HIS A 65 1.66 -10.68 1.78
CA HIS A 65 1.43 -11.40 0.52
C HIS A 65 1.53 -12.91 0.66
N HIS A 66 2.51 -13.42 1.41
CA HIS A 66 2.85 -14.84 1.42
C HIS A 66 2.25 -15.63 2.59
N ARG A 67 1.87 -14.94 3.67
CA ARG A 67 1.35 -15.54 4.91
C ARG A 67 0.21 -14.68 5.49
N PRO A 68 -0.90 -14.51 4.75
CA PRO A 68 -2.06 -13.79 5.27
C PRO A 68 -2.68 -14.56 6.46
N ALA A 69 -3.02 -13.83 7.51
CA ALA A 69 -3.55 -14.40 8.76
C ALA A 69 -5.02 -14.85 8.66
N SER A 70 -5.74 -14.42 7.62
CA SER A 70 -7.13 -14.80 7.37
C SER A 70 -7.50 -14.68 5.89
N ALA A 71 -8.63 -15.26 5.49
CA ALA A 71 -9.17 -15.11 4.14
C ALA A 71 -9.43 -13.63 3.79
N PHE A 72 -9.90 -12.83 4.75
CA PHE A 72 -10.06 -11.40 4.58
C PHE A 72 -8.73 -10.72 4.22
N VAL A 73 -7.64 -10.98 4.94
CA VAL A 73 -6.34 -10.36 4.64
C VAL A 73 -5.82 -10.84 3.28
N ALA A 74 -5.98 -12.13 2.96
CA ALA A 74 -5.58 -12.67 1.67
C ALA A 74 -6.33 -12.00 0.51
N ASP A 75 -7.64 -11.80 0.65
CA ASP A 75 -8.47 -11.14 -0.35
C ASP A 75 -8.22 -9.64 -0.42
N PHE A 76 -7.98 -8.99 0.72
CA PHE A 76 -7.63 -7.58 0.79
C PHE A 76 -6.41 -7.30 -0.08
N VAL A 77 -5.31 -8.02 0.17
CA VAL A 77 -4.03 -7.86 -0.54
C VAL A 77 -4.11 -8.27 -2.01
N ARG A 78 -4.97 -9.24 -2.36
CA ARG A 78 -5.14 -9.70 -3.75
C ARG A 78 -5.87 -8.69 -4.64
N ARG A 79 -6.78 -7.87 -4.08
CA ARG A 79 -7.59 -6.93 -4.87
C ARG A 79 -6.75 -5.92 -5.65
N ASP A 80 -5.61 -5.51 -5.09
CA ASP A 80 -4.72 -4.53 -5.72
C ASP A 80 -3.91 -5.14 -6.86
N ALA A 81 -3.35 -6.34 -6.65
CA ALA A 81 -2.61 -7.06 -7.69
C ALA A 81 -3.45 -7.31 -8.95
N LEU A 82 -4.75 -7.56 -8.80
CA LEU A 82 -5.67 -7.79 -9.91
C LEU A 82 -6.05 -6.49 -10.66
N ALA A 83 -6.08 -5.35 -9.96
CA ALA A 83 -6.36 -4.05 -10.57
C ALA A 83 -5.21 -3.61 -11.48
N ASP A 84 -3.96 -3.75 -11.01
CA ASP A 84 -2.75 -3.46 -11.79
C ASP A 84 -2.63 -4.36 -13.04
N GLU A 85 -2.90 -5.66 -12.88
CA GLU A 85 -2.83 -6.61 -13.99
C GLU A 85 -3.86 -6.30 -15.08
N ARG A 86 -5.09 -5.92 -14.69
CA ARG A 86 -6.14 -5.48 -15.63
C ARG A 86 -5.78 -4.18 -16.35
N ALA A 87 -5.22 -3.20 -15.64
CA ALA A 87 -4.75 -1.96 -16.26
C ALA A 87 -3.64 -2.22 -17.29
N ARG A 88 -2.66 -3.07 -16.97
CA ARG A 88 -1.58 -3.48 -17.89
C ARG A 88 -2.06 -4.30 -19.07
N ALA A 89 -3.11 -5.11 -18.90
CA ALA A 89 -3.70 -5.86 -20.01
C ALA A 89 -4.41 -4.95 -21.02
N LEU A 90 -5.15 -3.93 -20.54
CA LEU A 90 -5.81 -2.94 -21.39
C LEU A 90 -4.83 -2.08 -22.20
N MET A 91 -3.67 -1.75 -21.63
CA MET A 91 -2.63 -0.96 -22.30
C MET A 91 -1.83 -1.74 -23.35
N ARG A 92 -1.80 -3.08 -23.28
CA ARG A 92 -1.13 -3.95 -24.26
C ARG A 92 -2.01 -4.34 -25.46
N GLY A 93 -3.27 -3.93 -25.45
CA GLY A 93 -4.27 -4.24 -26.49
C GLY A 93 -4.45 -3.16 -27.56
N ARG A 94 -3.52 -2.19 -27.69
CA ARG A 94 -3.53 -1.16 -28.75
C ARG A 94 -2.31 -1.29 -29.64
#